data_AF-A0AAX1N2B7-F1
#
_entry.id   AF-A0AAX1N2B7-F1
#
_cell.length_a   1.000
_cell.length_b   1.000
_cell.length_c   1.000
_cell.angle_alpha   90.00
_cell.angle_beta   90.00
_cell.angle_gamma   90.00
#
_symmetry.space_group_name_H-M   'P 1'
#
loop_
_entity.id
_entity.type
_entity.pdbx_description
1 polymer ?
#
loop_
_entity_poly.entity_id
_entity_poly.type
_entity_poly.pdbx_seq_one_letter_code
_entity_poly.pdbx_strand_id
1 'polypeptide(L)'
;MTSASIKYFFIFSLLLFTSSVSAQWMNAEVNKDVYLRDYADQNSRIIMSMEKGRQVLALPIGEEMYIRIWDFQTGKRGYAYRGFITLQDTLIKAEITELSNAGTLHRGGTTLHIENEHPQNINVEIDQIPYHLQPYQEITLRIKKGKHGLWISRDGAYPFWGNIELADSAEYVFKVGSVDETLTAHLTPIITTQDTVRMEYHHVDTVNVTPKVRIDTAKIVENKHPQDLERAKSKVGLRGFVQLNGIFDFNGLSDVDRFIPVEIPVGDMRNTTDRGFYLGARQSRIGFSSRIKAKTGYLNLYVEGDFAGGETNQMFFRLRQAYADYGYLTVGQTWSTFSDLEATPLTVDREGPNSSVLIRQGMIRYEKKVGEGDNEFAVSVETPTIGFSDSVYISERQPVPDVISRYKLTYKDGHFQIAGLFRVLSYNNNMNSISHNVGFGLNISGKRELGSEDNLLYFQGIFGKGISRYVRGFRNHNYDAFESPNGDIFIPQTAGGYLSLEHHWSKKLFSNITGGITWLQTAEWQPEDSYQASYYGSLNSYWFAFDRMQLGVGYIYGVRRNKNLEHGYASRLQMYIRYDI
;
A
#
# COMPACT_ATOMS: atom_id res chain seq x y z
N MET A 1 55.06 38.89 -14.77
CA MET A 1 54.13 37.75 -14.76
C MET A 1 54.01 37.30 -13.30
N THR A 2 53.03 37.85 -12.57
CA THR A 2 51.72 37.23 -12.20
C THR A 2 51.90 36.08 -11.20
N SER A 3 51.24 36.01 -10.05
CA SER A 3 50.17 36.79 -9.40
C SER A 3 50.19 36.38 -7.91
N ALA A 4 50.32 37.31 -6.98
CA ALA A 4 49.25 37.99 -6.25
C ALA A 4 48.82 37.27 -4.96
N SER A 5 48.90 38.06 -3.90
CA SER A 5 48.94 37.79 -2.47
C SER A 5 47.78 38.53 -1.76
N ILE A 6 47.48 38.17 -0.50
CA ILE A 6 47.53 39.07 0.69
C ILE A 6 46.54 38.66 1.80
N LYS A 7 47.05 38.85 3.03
CA LYS A 7 46.53 38.56 4.37
C LYS A 7 45.61 39.67 4.92
N TYR A 8 44.83 39.29 5.94
CA TYR A 8 44.03 40.07 6.90
C TYR A 8 44.73 41.28 7.55
N PHE A 9 44.00 42.39 7.76
CA PHE A 9 43.65 42.96 9.09
C PHE A 9 42.67 44.15 9.00
N PHE A 10 41.82 44.28 10.02
CA PHE A 10 40.75 45.28 10.27
C PHE A 10 41.24 46.71 10.53
N ILE A 11 40.50 47.75 10.07
CA ILE A 11 40.18 49.00 10.82
C ILE A 11 38.81 49.56 10.36
N PHE A 12 38.02 49.97 11.36
CA PHE A 12 36.71 50.63 11.38
C PHE A 12 36.50 51.79 10.38
N SER A 13 35.30 51.90 9.81
CA SER A 13 34.72 53.19 9.43
C SER A 13 33.25 53.30 9.89
N LEU A 14 32.96 54.52 10.30
CA LEU A 14 31.81 55.02 11.04
C LEU A 14 30.54 55.02 10.15
N LEU A 15 29.50 54.26 10.52
CA LEU A 15 28.16 54.45 9.97
C LEU A 15 27.30 55.23 10.98
N LEU A 16 26.95 56.45 10.59
CA LEU A 16 25.88 57.25 11.18
C LEU A 16 24.56 56.46 11.10
N PHE A 17 24.19 55.80 12.19
CA PHE A 17 22.82 55.32 12.37
C PHE A 17 21.95 56.51 12.79
N THR A 18 21.13 57.00 11.87
CA THR A 18 19.89 57.67 12.26
C THR A 18 19.04 56.63 12.98
N SER A 19 18.96 56.72 14.31
CA SER A 19 18.10 55.87 15.14
C SER A 19 16.63 56.21 14.85
N SER A 20 16.08 55.53 13.83
CA SER A 20 14.65 55.27 13.84
C SER A 20 14.41 54.29 14.99
N VAL A 21 13.89 54.78 16.12
CA VAL A 21 13.47 53.93 17.24
C VAL A 21 12.30 53.09 16.73
N SER A 22 12.57 51.90 16.21
CA SER A 22 11.51 50.93 15.94
C SER A 22 10.98 50.46 17.28
N ALA A 23 9.67 50.61 17.52
CA ALA A 23 9.02 50.05 18.71
C ALA A 23 9.26 48.52 18.73
N GLN A 24 10.12 48.06 19.65
CA GLN A 24 10.49 46.66 19.80
C GLN A 24 10.42 46.27 21.27
N TRP A 25 9.86 45.08 21.53
CA TRP A 25 9.83 44.52 22.87
C TRP A 25 11.24 44.13 23.33
N MET A 26 11.54 44.43 24.58
CA MET A 26 12.82 44.15 25.23
C MET A 26 12.59 43.31 26.47
N ASN A 27 13.53 42.40 26.75
CA ASN A 27 13.67 41.82 28.08
C ASN A 27 13.93 42.94 29.07
N ALA A 28 13.28 42.89 30.22
CA ALA A 28 13.42 43.91 31.24
C ALA A 28 13.22 43.33 32.62
N GLU A 29 13.82 43.98 33.61
CA GLU A 29 13.70 43.61 35.00
C GLU A 29 13.11 44.76 35.81
N VAL A 30 12.19 44.43 36.70
CA VAL A 30 11.64 45.37 37.67
C VAL A 30 12.73 45.69 38.70
N ASN A 31 13.23 46.92 38.74
CA ASN A 31 14.33 47.31 39.62
C ASN A 31 13.85 47.89 40.98
N LYS A 32 12.55 48.16 41.09
CA LYS A 32 11.85 48.63 42.29
C LYS A 32 10.38 48.18 42.22
N ASP A 33 9.81 47.82 43.36
CA ASP A 33 8.40 47.41 43.44
C ASP A 33 7.49 48.42 42.74
N VAL A 34 6.68 47.93 41.81
CA VAL A 34 5.84 48.75 40.94
C VAL A 34 4.51 48.07 40.68
N TYR A 35 3.48 48.85 40.42
CA TYR A 35 2.18 48.33 40.00
C TYR A 35 2.09 48.30 38.48
N LEU A 36 1.64 47.17 37.95
CA LEU A 36 1.16 47.05 36.57
C LEU A 36 -0.27 47.59 36.51
N ARG A 37 -0.54 48.55 35.62
CA ARG A 37 -1.83 49.23 35.52
C ARG A 37 -2.47 49.09 34.16
N ASP A 38 -3.78 49.28 34.05
CA ASP A 38 -4.52 49.14 32.80
C ASP A 38 -4.33 50.31 31.82
N TYR A 39 -3.93 51.50 32.32
CA TYR A 39 -3.62 52.66 31.50
C TYR A 39 -2.32 53.34 31.91
N ALA A 40 -1.76 54.17 31.02
CA ALA A 40 -0.53 54.94 31.24
C ALA A 40 -0.74 56.16 32.18
N ASP A 41 -1.33 55.92 33.36
CA ASP A 41 -1.68 56.94 34.34
C ASP A 41 -1.51 56.42 35.77
N GLN A 42 -1.12 57.31 36.70
CA GLN A 42 -0.87 56.97 38.10
C GLN A 42 -2.15 56.56 38.85
N ASN A 43 -3.32 57.04 38.41
CA ASN A 43 -4.61 56.78 39.06
C ASN A 43 -5.40 55.64 38.41
N SER A 44 -4.87 55.06 37.32
CA SER A 44 -5.49 53.94 36.62
C SER A 44 -5.51 52.65 37.45
N ARG A 45 -6.38 51.70 37.09
CA ARG A 45 -6.64 50.51 37.90
C ARG A 45 -5.40 49.62 37.97
N ILE A 46 -5.07 49.15 39.17
CA ILE A 46 -3.98 48.20 39.38
C ILE A 46 -4.42 46.82 38.92
N ILE A 47 -3.66 46.22 38.01
CA ILE A 47 -3.83 44.85 37.51
C ILE A 47 -3.09 43.86 38.42
N MET A 48 -1.87 44.23 38.85
CA MET A 48 -1.05 43.47 39.81
C MET A 48 0.11 44.31 40.37
N SER A 49 0.69 43.88 41.49
CA SER A 49 2.01 44.32 41.95
C SER A 49 3.10 43.47 41.32
N MET A 50 4.23 44.09 40.99
CA MET A 50 5.44 43.44 40.50
C MET A 50 6.59 43.78 41.45
N GLU A 51 7.20 42.75 42.04
CA GLU A 51 8.31 42.89 42.98
C GLU A 51 9.64 43.14 42.26
N LYS A 52 10.58 43.77 42.96
CA LYS A 52 11.96 43.91 42.50
C LYS A 52 12.56 42.55 42.12
N GLY A 53 13.21 42.48 40.95
CA GLY A 53 13.82 41.27 40.39
C GLY A 53 12.92 40.51 39.42
N ARG A 54 11.64 40.89 39.30
CA ARG A 54 10.71 40.23 38.37
C ARG A 54 11.10 40.51 36.92
N GLN A 55 11.26 39.44 36.14
CA GLN A 55 11.51 39.52 34.70
C GLN A 55 10.19 39.77 33.97
N VAL A 56 10.21 40.74 33.06
CA VAL A 56 9.06 41.18 32.27
C VAL A 56 9.51 41.55 30.85
N LEU A 57 8.55 41.74 29.95
CA LEU A 57 8.82 42.38 28.67
C LEU A 57 8.37 43.83 28.70
N ALA A 58 9.19 44.72 28.17
CA ALA A 58 8.92 46.14 28.08
C ALA A 58 8.94 46.62 26.64
N LEU A 59 7.97 47.47 26.26
CA LEU A 59 7.95 48.15 24.96
C LEU A 59 8.22 49.64 25.18
N PRO A 60 9.50 50.07 25.13
CA PRO A 60 9.85 51.47 25.30
C PRO A 60 9.57 52.26 24.03
N ILE A 61 8.40 52.89 23.95
CA ILE A 61 8.08 53.86 22.88
C ILE A 61 8.46 55.25 23.39
N GLY A 62 9.49 55.87 22.78
CA GLY A 62 9.92 57.22 23.14
C GLY A 62 10.36 57.39 24.61
N GLU A 63 10.19 58.61 25.14
CA GLU A 63 10.54 59.02 26.52
C GLU A 63 9.32 59.06 27.46
N GLU A 64 8.32 58.22 27.23
CA GLU A 64 7.10 58.19 28.07
C GLU A 64 7.40 57.77 29.52
N MET A 65 6.74 58.42 30.49
CA MET A 65 6.86 58.10 31.92
C MET A 65 6.31 56.72 32.28
N TYR A 66 5.34 56.22 31.52
CA TYR A 66 4.78 54.88 31.66
C TYR A 66 5.02 54.12 30.37
N ILE A 67 5.61 52.92 30.49
CA ILE A 67 5.87 52.05 29.35
C ILE A 67 4.97 50.81 29.43
N ARG A 68 4.65 50.25 28.27
CA ARG A 68 3.90 48.99 28.22
C ARG A 68 4.76 47.88 28.77
N ILE A 69 4.19 47.15 29.72
CA ILE A 69 4.79 45.99 30.35
C ILE A 69 3.90 44.77 30.09
N TRP A 70 4.57 43.65 29.86
CA TRP A 70 3.94 42.36 29.86
C TRP A 70 4.66 41.41 30.81
N ASP A 71 3.94 40.96 31.83
CA ASP A 71 4.39 39.89 32.71
C ASP A 71 4.08 38.53 32.07
N PHE A 72 5.08 37.93 31.43
CA PHE A 72 4.94 36.64 30.73
C PHE A 72 4.71 35.45 31.69
N GLN A 73 5.05 35.59 32.97
CA GLN A 73 4.77 34.55 33.97
C GLN A 73 3.28 34.42 34.28
N THR A 74 2.52 35.53 34.21
CA THR A 74 1.08 35.56 34.54
C THR A 74 0.19 35.90 33.34
N GLY A 75 0.78 36.19 32.18
CA GLY A 75 0.07 36.62 30.97
C GLY A 75 -0.47 38.06 31.03
N LYS A 76 -0.32 38.80 32.14
CA LYS A 76 -0.94 40.12 32.35
C LYS A 76 -0.20 41.25 31.65
N ARG A 77 -0.91 42.03 30.83
CA ARG A 77 -0.40 43.21 30.11
C ARG A 77 -0.91 44.51 30.75
N GLY A 78 -0.09 45.54 30.75
CA GLY A 78 -0.45 46.85 31.29
C GLY A 78 0.66 47.88 31.10
N TYR A 79 0.66 48.90 31.95
CA TYR A 79 1.65 49.97 31.98
C TYR A 79 2.33 50.01 33.35
N ALA A 80 3.64 50.24 33.35
CA ALA A 80 4.39 50.48 34.58
C ALA A 80 5.28 51.71 34.42
N TYR A 81 5.62 52.33 35.55
CA TYR A 81 6.47 53.52 35.57
C TYR A 81 7.86 53.17 35.03
N ARG A 82 8.29 53.85 33.96
CA ARG A 82 9.54 53.57 33.23
C ARG A 82 10.76 53.57 34.14
N GLY A 83 10.81 54.50 35.10
CA GLY A 83 11.94 54.62 36.02
C GLY A 83 12.16 53.37 36.90
N PHE A 84 11.17 52.48 37.01
CA PHE A 84 11.27 51.25 37.81
C PHE A 84 11.55 50.00 36.97
N ILE A 85 11.85 50.17 35.69
CA ILE A 85 12.08 49.09 34.73
C ILE A 85 13.47 49.26 34.12
N THR A 86 14.34 48.27 34.33
CA THR A 86 15.66 48.20 33.68
C THR A 86 15.52 47.40 32.39
N LEU A 87 15.69 48.05 31.25
CA LEU A 87 15.75 47.38 29.95
C LEU A 87 17.07 46.60 29.84
N GLN A 88 16.99 45.36 29.38
CA GLN A 88 18.11 44.48 29.11
C GLN A 88 18.25 44.34 27.58
N ASP A 89 18.15 43.13 27.06
CA ASP A 89 18.33 42.83 25.63
C ASP A 89 17.03 42.95 24.84
N THR A 90 17.14 43.28 23.55
CA THR A 90 16.04 43.21 22.60
C THR A 90 15.54 41.78 22.45
N LEU A 91 14.21 41.59 22.53
CA LEU A 91 13.60 40.31 22.23
C LEU A 91 13.76 40.03 20.73
N ILE A 92 14.31 38.87 20.37
CA ILE A 92 14.52 38.50 18.97
C ILE A 92 13.16 38.44 18.28
N LYS A 93 13.00 39.21 17.20
CA LYS A 93 11.80 39.21 16.37
C LYS A 93 11.91 38.05 15.38
N ALA A 94 10.96 37.13 15.42
CA ALA A 94 10.89 36.08 14.40
C ALA A 94 10.25 36.63 13.12
N GLU A 95 10.85 36.34 11.97
CA GLU A 95 10.17 36.45 10.68
C GLU A 95 9.97 35.05 10.13
N ILE A 96 8.71 34.61 10.12
CA ILE A 96 8.34 33.32 9.55
C ILE A 96 7.81 33.59 8.14
N THR A 97 8.66 33.32 7.15
CA THR A 97 8.31 33.47 5.75
C THR A 97 8.47 32.12 5.07
N GLU A 98 7.38 31.61 4.49
CA GLU A 98 7.46 30.43 3.63
C GLU A 98 6.68 30.66 2.34
N LEU A 99 7.43 31.06 1.32
CA LEU A 99 6.97 31.38 -0.02
C LEU A 99 7.34 30.21 -0.96
N SER A 100 6.84 29.01 -0.66
CA SER A 100 6.90 27.94 -1.67
C SER A 100 5.78 28.14 -2.70
N ASN A 101 5.93 27.58 -3.91
CA ASN A 101 4.90 27.55 -4.95
C ASN A 101 3.68 26.72 -4.51
N ALA A 102 2.97 27.17 -3.48
CA ALA A 102 1.69 26.63 -3.06
C ALA A 102 0.71 26.81 -4.23
N GLY A 103 0.16 25.71 -4.73
CA GLY A 103 -0.69 25.68 -5.91
C GLY A 103 -1.79 26.74 -5.82
N THR A 104 -1.92 27.56 -6.86
CA THR A 104 -2.83 28.70 -6.93
C THR A 104 -4.29 28.24 -7.02
N LEU A 105 -4.97 28.09 -5.89
CA LEU A 105 -6.42 27.91 -5.86
C LEU A 105 -7.14 29.24 -6.11
N HIS A 106 -7.71 29.45 -7.30
CA HIS A 106 -8.47 30.66 -7.66
C HIS A 106 -9.75 30.90 -6.81
N ARG A 107 -9.61 31.20 -5.53
CA ARG A 107 -10.65 31.63 -4.59
C ARG A 107 -10.02 32.52 -3.52
N GLY A 108 -9.80 33.80 -3.86
CA GLY A 108 -9.01 34.76 -3.08
C GLY A 108 -9.12 34.62 -1.56
N GLY A 109 -7.96 34.42 -0.92
CA GLY A 109 -7.80 34.15 0.51
C GLY A 109 -6.84 33.00 0.77
N THR A 110 -6.23 32.99 1.96
CA THR A 110 -5.28 31.97 2.42
C THR A 110 -5.90 31.23 3.60
N THR A 111 -5.84 29.89 3.60
CA THR A 111 -6.30 29.09 4.73
C THR A 111 -5.11 28.83 5.67
N LEU A 112 -5.27 29.12 6.96
CA LEU A 112 -4.27 28.88 7.99
C LEU A 112 -4.84 27.95 9.06
N HIS A 113 -4.29 26.76 9.18
CA HIS A 113 -4.56 25.82 10.28
C HIS A 113 -3.60 26.12 11.42
N ILE A 114 -4.11 26.37 12.62
CA ILE A 114 -3.29 26.64 13.81
C ILE A 114 -3.46 25.48 14.77
N GLU A 115 -2.36 24.79 15.06
CA GLU A 115 -2.32 23.61 15.92
C GLU A 115 -1.56 23.90 17.23
N ASN A 116 -2.18 23.60 18.37
CA ASN A 116 -1.50 23.57 19.65
C ASN A 116 -0.91 22.17 19.91
N GLU A 117 0.40 21.98 19.74
CA GLU A 117 1.06 20.69 19.99
C GLU A 117 1.43 20.50 21.48
N HIS A 118 1.14 21.49 22.32
CA HIS A 118 1.53 21.51 23.72
C HIS A 118 0.42 20.97 24.65
N PRO A 119 0.75 20.28 25.77
CA PRO A 119 -0.21 19.78 26.76
C PRO A 119 -0.92 20.87 27.60
N GLN A 120 -0.76 22.15 27.28
CA GLN A 120 -1.37 23.27 28.00
C GLN A 120 -1.99 24.27 27.03
N ASN A 121 -2.85 25.15 27.54
CA ASN A 121 -3.48 26.19 26.74
C ASN A 121 -2.44 27.16 26.17
N ILE A 122 -2.65 27.59 24.93
CA ILE A 122 -1.86 28.64 24.28
C ILE A 122 -2.78 29.74 23.76
N ASN A 123 -2.25 30.96 23.73
CA ASN A 123 -2.89 32.12 23.15
C ASN A 123 -2.12 32.53 21.91
N VAL A 124 -2.77 32.46 20.74
CA VAL A 124 -2.22 32.91 19.46
C VAL A 124 -2.99 34.16 19.05
N GLU A 125 -2.29 35.26 18.83
CA GLU A 125 -2.84 36.54 18.42
C GLU A 125 -2.29 36.88 17.03
N ILE A 126 -3.18 37.05 16.06
CA ILE A 126 -2.86 37.42 14.68
C ILE A 126 -3.55 38.74 14.37
N ASP A 127 -2.78 39.76 13.97
CA ASP A 127 -3.25 41.13 13.74
C ASP A 127 -4.13 41.66 14.89
N GLN A 128 -3.71 41.40 16.13
CA GLN A 128 -4.40 41.80 17.37
C GLN A 128 -5.71 41.07 17.67
N ILE A 129 -6.03 40.01 16.93
CA ILE A 129 -7.19 39.15 17.18
C ILE A 129 -6.71 37.92 17.96
N PRO A 130 -7.16 37.72 19.22
CA PRO A 130 -6.73 36.60 20.05
C PRO A 130 -7.53 35.32 19.74
N TYR A 131 -6.82 34.19 19.71
CA TYR A 131 -7.34 32.85 19.59
C TYR A 131 -6.81 31.99 20.74
N HIS A 132 -7.72 31.40 21.52
CA HIS A 132 -7.40 30.58 22.68
C HIS A 132 -7.53 29.10 22.31
N LEU A 133 -6.42 28.36 22.33
CA LEU A 133 -6.38 26.94 21.95
C LEU A 133 -6.15 26.07 23.19
N GLN A 134 -7.02 25.08 23.37
CA GLN A 134 -6.86 23.99 24.34
C GLN A 134 -5.72 23.04 23.93
N PRO A 135 -5.24 22.16 24.83
CA PRO A 135 -4.20 21.20 24.49
C PRO A 135 -4.61 20.33 23.29
N TYR A 136 -3.73 20.22 22.29
CA TYR A 136 -3.95 19.41 21.07
C TYR A 136 -5.13 19.87 20.21
N GLN A 137 -5.62 21.10 20.41
CA GLN A 137 -6.68 21.67 19.59
C GLN A 137 -6.12 22.27 18.30
N GLU A 138 -6.88 22.11 17.22
CA GLU A 138 -6.68 22.79 15.95
C GLU A 138 -7.82 23.78 15.69
N ILE A 139 -7.49 24.95 15.14
CA ILE A 139 -8.45 25.88 14.56
C ILE A 139 -8.08 26.25 13.13
N THR A 140 -9.06 26.52 12.29
CA THR A 140 -8.84 26.93 10.90
C THR A 140 -9.32 28.37 10.69
N LEU A 141 -8.45 29.20 10.14
CA LEU A 141 -8.72 30.61 9.83
C LEU A 141 -8.61 30.88 8.34
N ARG A 142 -9.46 31.76 7.82
CA ARG A 142 -9.26 32.39 6.51
C ARG A 142 -8.65 33.76 6.71
N ILE A 143 -7.43 33.94 6.22
CA ILE A 143 -6.65 35.16 6.37
C ILE A 143 -6.34 35.70 4.97
N LYS A 144 -6.19 37.03 4.85
CA LYS A 144 -5.78 37.63 3.58
C LYS A 144 -4.33 37.25 3.28
N LYS A 145 -3.91 37.39 2.02
CA LYS A 145 -2.48 37.31 1.69
C LYS A 145 -1.71 38.48 2.29
N GLY A 146 -0.43 38.26 2.52
CA GLY A 146 0.51 39.30 2.95
C GLY A 146 1.13 39.01 4.31
N LYS A 147 1.71 40.06 4.90
CA LYS A 147 2.43 40.00 6.17
C LYS A 147 1.47 40.33 7.31
N HIS A 148 1.37 39.42 8.27
CA HIS A 148 0.50 39.52 9.45
C HIS A 148 1.33 39.54 10.72
N GLY A 149 0.94 40.38 11.68
CA GLY A 149 1.59 40.44 12.98
C GLY A 149 1.21 39.22 13.80
N LEU A 150 2.20 38.55 14.39
CA LEU A 150 2.02 37.33 15.16
C LEU A 150 2.52 37.50 16.58
N TRP A 151 1.70 37.02 17.51
CA TRP A 151 2.03 37.01 18.91
C TRP A 151 1.52 35.74 19.60
N ILE A 152 2.40 35.00 20.29
CA ILE A 152 2.05 33.76 20.97
C ILE A 152 2.46 33.84 22.43
N SER A 153 1.55 33.44 23.31
CA SER A 153 1.80 33.36 24.75
C SER A 153 1.30 32.06 25.35
N ARG A 154 1.96 31.68 26.44
CA ARG A 154 1.53 30.68 27.40
C ARG A 154 2.00 31.13 28.77
N ASP A 155 1.23 30.83 29.80
CA ASP A 155 1.63 31.11 31.18
C ASP A 155 2.92 30.35 31.51
N GLY A 156 3.92 31.08 32.02
CA GLY A 156 5.21 30.51 32.39
C GLY A 156 6.12 30.15 31.21
N ALA A 157 5.90 30.75 30.02
CA ALA A 157 6.79 30.59 28.87
C ALA A 157 7.22 31.94 28.30
N TYR A 158 8.43 31.99 27.75
CA TYR A 158 8.86 33.12 26.93
C TYR A 158 7.96 33.21 25.68
N PRO A 159 7.37 34.39 25.42
CA PRO A 159 6.45 34.55 24.32
C PRO A 159 7.19 34.59 22.99
N PHE A 160 6.53 34.06 21.97
CA PHE A 160 7.02 34.09 20.60
C PHE A 160 6.34 35.25 19.88
N TRP A 161 7.10 36.13 19.23
CA TRP A 161 6.54 37.26 18.52
C TRP A 161 7.27 37.52 17.20
N GLY A 162 6.52 38.03 16.23
CA GLY A 162 7.05 38.15 14.89
C GLY A 162 6.03 38.56 13.84
N ASN A 163 6.33 38.21 12.60
CA ASN A 163 5.36 38.26 11.52
C ASN A 163 5.28 36.90 10.82
N ILE A 164 4.10 36.56 10.32
CA ILE A 164 3.92 35.50 9.33
C ILE A 164 3.66 36.13 7.97
N GLU A 165 4.28 35.62 6.92
CA GLU A 165 4.00 36.06 5.55
C GLU A 165 3.33 34.94 4.76
N LEU A 166 2.11 35.22 4.27
CA LEU A 166 1.21 34.25 3.67
C LEU A 166 1.00 34.55 2.18
N ALA A 167 1.24 33.55 1.32
CA ALA A 167 0.95 33.65 -0.10
C ALA A 167 -0.57 33.59 -0.38
N ASP A 168 -1.01 34.22 -1.48
CA ASP A 168 -2.41 34.15 -1.92
C ASP A 168 -2.80 32.73 -2.28
N SER A 169 -4.06 32.38 -2.05
CA SER A 169 -4.65 31.15 -2.60
C SER A 169 -3.90 29.88 -2.19
N ALA A 170 -3.25 29.94 -1.03
CA ALA A 170 -2.43 28.91 -0.44
C ALA A 170 -3.09 28.38 0.84
N GLU A 171 -2.60 27.24 1.31
CA GLU A 171 -3.02 26.63 2.56
C GLU A 171 -1.77 26.33 3.38
N TYR A 172 -1.82 26.59 4.68
CA TYR A 172 -0.68 26.46 5.58
C TYR A 172 -1.10 25.78 6.89
N VAL A 173 -0.19 24.99 7.46
CA VAL A 173 -0.26 24.51 8.85
C VAL A 173 0.72 25.30 9.69
N PHE A 174 0.25 25.85 10.80
CA PHE A 174 0.99 26.65 11.77
C PHE A 174 0.97 25.94 13.12
N LYS A 175 2.06 25.25 13.42
CA LYS A 175 2.23 24.45 14.64
C LYS A 175 2.91 25.28 15.71
N VAL A 176 2.29 25.33 16.89
CA VAL A 176 2.83 26.00 18.07
C VAL A 176 3.19 24.94 19.11
N GLY A 177 4.47 24.89 19.44
CA GLY A 177 5.03 23.98 20.44
C GLY A 177 5.87 24.73 21.47
N SER A 178 6.67 24.00 22.23
CA SER A 178 7.71 24.58 23.08
C SER A 178 8.89 23.64 23.24
N VAL A 179 10.06 24.23 23.47
CA VAL A 179 11.25 23.55 23.96
C VAL A 179 11.62 24.23 25.28
N ASP A 180 11.59 23.47 26.37
CA ASP A 180 11.69 23.99 27.75
C ASP A 180 10.66 25.11 28.03
N GLU A 181 11.12 26.28 28.49
CA GLU A 181 10.28 27.46 28.74
C GLU A 181 10.12 28.38 27.52
N THR A 182 10.59 27.98 26.33
CA THR A 182 10.53 28.82 25.11
C THR A 182 9.50 28.28 24.13
N LEU A 183 8.57 29.12 23.69
CA LEU A 183 7.61 28.75 22.65
C LEU A 183 8.29 28.64 21.28
N THR A 184 7.93 27.61 20.52
CA THR A 184 8.36 27.41 19.13
C THR A 184 7.17 27.49 18.20
N ALA A 185 7.40 27.97 16.99
CA ALA A 185 6.37 28.09 15.97
C ALA A 185 6.92 27.70 14.60
N HIS A 186 6.20 26.85 13.89
CA HIS A 186 6.56 26.36 12.57
C HIS A 186 5.39 26.53 11.62
N LEU A 187 5.61 27.29 10.53
CA LEU A 187 4.68 27.40 9.42
C LEU A 187 5.11 26.38 8.36
N THR A 188 4.17 25.70 7.71
CA THR A 188 4.47 24.78 6.61
C THR A 188 3.38 24.90 5.55
N PRO A 189 3.72 25.16 4.27
CA PRO A 189 2.74 25.22 3.19
C PRO A 189 2.21 23.82 2.84
N ILE A 190 0.91 23.73 2.60
CA ILE A 190 0.26 22.55 2.01
C ILE A 190 0.34 22.71 0.49
N ILE A 191 1.24 21.94 -0.14
CA ILE A 191 1.38 21.95 -1.60
C ILE A 191 0.31 21.06 -2.21
N THR A 192 -0.80 21.68 -2.63
CA THR A 192 -1.82 21.00 -3.42
C THR A 192 -1.39 20.95 -4.88
N THR A 193 -0.74 19.87 -5.30
CA THR A 193 -0.54 19.58 -6.74
C THR A 193 -1.89 19.27 -7.36
N GLN A 194 -2.43 20.17 -8.19
CA GLN A 194 -3.49 19.82 -9.12
C GLN A 194 -2.90 18.89 -10.18
N ASP A 195 -3.01 17.60 -9.94
CA ASP A 195 -3.31 16.63 -10.97
C ASP A 195 -4.46 15.78 -10.44
N THR A 196 -5.47 15.60 -11.28
CA THR A 196 -6.62 14.69 -11.15
C THR A 196 -6.55 13.71 -9.97
N VAL A 197 -7.50 13.86 -9.03
CA VAL A 197 -7.82 12.94 -7.93
C VAL A 197 -6.68 12.71 -6.93
N ARG A 198 -6.73 13.37 -5.77
CA ARG A 198 -5.88 13.02 -4.62
C ARG A 198 -6.68 12.72 -3.37
N MET A 199 -6.61 11.44 -2.99
CA MET A 199 -6.80 10.94 -1.64
C MET A 199 -5.72 11.54 -0.72
N GLU A 200 -6.12 12.00 0.45
CA GLU A 200 -5.21 12.52 1.47
C GLU A 200 -4.33 11.38 2.03
N TYR A 201 -3.02 11.50 1.84
CA TYR A 201 -2.02 10.65 2.48
C TYR A 201 -1.59 11.29 3.80
N HIS A 202 -1.90 10.65 4.93
CA HIS A 202 -1.16 10.91 6.17
C HIS A 202 0.19 10.19 6.10
N HIS A 203 1.24 10.98 5.88
CA HIS A 203 2.63 10.52 5.96
C HIS A 203 3.02 10.27 7.42
N VAL A 204 3.45 9.05 7.73
CA VAL A 204 4.11 8.70 9.00
C VAL A 204 5.44 8.03 8.63
N ASP A 205 6.52 8.80 8.65
CA ASP A 205 7.87 8.27 8.58
C ASP A 205 8.27 7.70 9.94
N THR A 206 8.20 6.38 10.06
CA THR A 206 9.39 5.57 10.33
C THR A 206 9.01 4.12 10.03
N VAL A 207 9.50 3.58 8.92
CA VAL A 207 9.68 2.14 8.79
C VAL A 207 11.15 1.96 8.48
N ASN A 208 11.87 1.32 9.38
CA ASN A 208 13.20 0.81 9.07
C ASN A 208 13.06 -0.02 7.80
N VAL A 209 13.60 0.50 6.69
CA VAL A 209 13.77 -0.27 5.48
C VAL A 209 14.94 -1.20 5.76
N THR A 210 14.66 -2.31 6.44
CA THR A 210 15.48 -3.50 6.28
C THR A 210 15.50 -3.77 4.77
N PRO A 211 16.67 -4.00 4.14
CA PRO A 211 16.74 -4.23 2.70
C PRO A 211 15.90 -5.47 2.38
N LYS A 212 14.65 -5.24 1.99
CA LYS A 212 13.80 -6.29 1.44
C LYS A 212 14.51 -6.70 0.17
N VAL A 213 14.91 -7.97 0.10
CA VAL A 213 15.15 -8.67 -1.17
C VAL A 213 14.06 -8.20 -2.14
N ARG A 214 14.42 -7.78 -3.35
CA ARG A 214 13.51 -7.18 -4.33
C ARG A 214 12.49 -8.24 -4.78
N ILE A 215 11.39 -8.35 -4.05
CA ILE A 215 10.32 -9.31 -4.31
C ILE A 215 9.40 -8.74 -5.39
N ASP A 216 9.01 -9.59 -6.33
CA ASP A 216 8.01 -9.30 -7.35
C ASP A 216 6.64 -8.98 -6.74
N THR A 217 6.09 -7.85 -7.18
CA THR A 217 4.80 -7.29 -6.78
C THR A 217 3.59 -7.92 -7.50
N ALA A 218 3.76 -8.78 -8.51
CA ALA A 218 2.63 -9.58 -9.03
C ALA A 218 2.05 -10.52 -7.94
N LYS A 219 2.90 -10.88 -6.97
CA LYS A 219 2.61 -11.64 -5.76
C LYS A 219 2.24 -10.78 -4.53
N ILE A 220 1.74 -9.52 -4.67
CA ILE A 220 1.30 -8.70 -3.51
C ILE A 220 0.05 -9.29 -2.83
N VAL A 221 0.24 -10.37 -2.10
CA VAL A 221 -0.24 -10.53 -0.74
C VAL A 221 1.04 -10.67 0.05
N GLU A 222 1.30 -9.81 1.03
CA GLU A 222 2.30 -10.18 2.02
C GLU A 222 1.75 -11.47 2.63
N ASN A 223 2.30 -12.64 2.28
CA ASN A 223 1.94 -13.91 2.90
C ASN A 223 2.55 -13.94 4.32
N LYS A 224 2.18 -12.92 5.10
CA LYS A 224 2.57 -12.77 6.49
C LYS A 224 1.53 -13.51 7.29
N HIS A 225 2.01 -14.47 8.06
CA HIS A 225 1.20 -15.14 9.05
C HIS A 225 0.50 -14.06 9.91
N PRO A 226 -0.80 -14.19 10.22
CA PRO A 226 -1.54 -13.18 10.99
C PRO A 226 -0.90 -12.79 12.34
N GLN A 227 -0.04 -13.65 12.89
CA GLN A 227 0.73 -13.40 14.12
C GLN A 227 1.97 -12.51 13.93
N ASP A 228 2.54 -12.41 12.72
CA ASP A 228 3.83 -11.75 12.45
C ASP A 228 3.67 -10.25 12.12
N LEU A 229 2.50 -9.69 12.43
CA LEU A 229 2.16 -8.33 12.08
C LEU A 229 2.59 -7.38 13.22
N GLU A 230 3.65 -6.59 13.03
CA GLU A 230 4.15 -5.59 14.01
C GLU A 230 3.09 -4.55 14.44
N ARG A 231 3.22 -3.93 15.62
CA ARG A 231 2.28 -2.91 16.13
C ARG A 231 1.98 -1.79 15.11
N ALA A 232 0.70 -1.47 14.90
CA ALA A 232 0.29 -0.33 14.07
C ALA A 232 -0.74 0.58 14.78
N LYS A 233 -0.51 1.90 14.70
CA LYS A 233 -1.58 2.92 14.64
C LYS A 233 -2.38 2.65 13.35
N SER A 234 -3.69 2.91 13.31
CA SER A 234 -4.53 2.60 12.12
C SER A 234 -3.88 3.11 10.83
N LYS A 235 -3.51 2.19 9.92
CA LYS A 235 -2.87 2.50 8.63
C LYS A 235 -3.78 2.02 7.51
N VAL A 236 -4.11 2.92 6.58
CA VAL A 236 -4.68 2.58 5.28
C VAL A 236 -3.53 2.48 4.28
N GLY A 237 -3.49 1.41 3.51
CA GLY A 237 -2.52 1.20 2.45
C GLY A 237 -3.19 1.16 1.08
N LEU A 238 -2.60 1.85 0.12
CA LEU A 238 -2.88 1.65 -1.30
C LEU A 238 -1.75 0.81 -1.89
N ARG A 239 -2.10 -0.17 -2.71
CA ARG A 239 -1.15 -1.00 -3.46
C ARG A 239 -1.70 -1.23 -4.85
N GLY A 240 -0.82 -1.46 -5.81
CA GLY A 240 -1.25 -1.78 -7.16
C GLY A 240 -0.16 -1.58 -8.16
N PHE A 241 -0.54 -1.65 -9.43
CA PHE A 241 0.36 -1.34 -10.52
C PHE A 241 -0.40 -0.98 -11.79
N VAL A 242 0.25 -0.17 -12.62
CA VAL A 242 -0.13 0.02 -14.02
C VAL A 242 0.77 -0.88 -14.84
N GLN A 243 0.19 -1.75 -15.67
CA GLN A 243 0.94 -2.69 -16.50
C GLN A 243 0.44 -2.69 -17.93
N LEU A 244 1.32 -2.37 -18.87
CA LEU A 244 1.09 -2.55 -20.29
C LEU A 244 1.65 -3.90 -20.73
N ASN A 245 0.84 -4.72 -21.39
CA ASN A 245 1.23 -6.03 -21.91
C ASN A 245 1.27 -5.96 -23.42
N GLY A 246 2.35 -6.46 -24.01
CA GLY A 246 2.50 -6.67 -25.45
C GLY A 246 2.64 -8.17 -25.72
N ILE A 247 1.83 -8.69 -26.64
CA ILE A 247 1.76 -10.11 -26.95
C ILE A 247 1.77 -10.29 -28.47
N PHE A 248 2.56 -11.24 -28.94
CA PHE A 248 2.58 -11.69 -30.33
C PHE A 248 2.45 -13.21 -30.38
N ASP A 249 1.33 -13.68 -30.92
CA ASP A 249 1.04 -15.09 -31.17
C ASP A 249 1.53 -15.51 -32.55
N PHE A 250 2.29 -16.59 -32.59
CA PHE A 250 2.77 -17.15 -33.85
C PHE A 250 1.75 -18.09 -34.50
N ASN A 251 0.97 -18.82 -33.69
CA ASN A 251 -0.09 -19.73 -34.13
C ASN A 251 -0.94 -20.28 -32.99
N GLY A 252 -2.11 -20.83 -33.35
CA GLY A 252 -2.77 -21.87 -32.58
C GLY A 252 -3.47 -21.45 -31.29
N LEU A 253 -3.68 -20.15 -31.03
CA LEU A 253 -4.47 -19.68 -29.89
C LEU A 253 -5.45 -18.60 -30.35
N SER A 254 -6.69 -18.72 -29.89
CA SER A 254 -7.74 -17.71 -30.08
C SER A 254 -7.70 -16.63 -29.00
N ASP A 255 -7.33 -16.98 -27.76
CA ASP A 255 -7.18 -16.02 -26.67
C ASP A 255 -5.85 -15.27 -26.79
N VAL A 256 -5.90 -13.96 -27.07
CA VAL A 256 -4.70 -13.12 -27.27
C VAL A 256 -4.14 -12.48 -25.99
N ASP A 257 -4.72 -12.75 -24.80
CA ASP A 257 -4.23 -12.25 -23.49
C ASP A 257 -3.66 -13.38 -22.60
N ARG A 258 -4.14 -14.61 -22.77
CA ARG A 258 -3.80 -15.76 -21.91
C ARG A 258 -3.27 -16.93 -22.72
N PHE A 259 -2.25 -17.61 -22.24
CA PHE A 259 -1.76 -18.84 -22.86
C PHE A 259 -2.37 -20.06 -22.15
N ILE A 260 -3.43 -20.63 -22.73
CA ILE A 260 -4.17 -21.75 -22.12
C ILE A 260 -3.99 -23.00 -23.00
N PRO A 261 -3.11 -23.95 -22.61
CA PRO A 261 -2.78 -25.07 -23.49
C PRO A 261 -3.95 -25.97 -23.87
N VAL A 262 -4.98 -26.08 -23.03
CA VAL A 262 -6.18 -26.88 -23.36
C VAL A 262 -7.01 -26.26 -24.49
N GLU A 263 -6.89 -24.96 -24.74
CA GLU A 263 -7.61 -24.26 -25.83
C GLU A 263 -6.87 -24.37 -27.18
N ILE A 264 -5.65 -24.93 -27.22
CA ILE A 264 -4.88 -25.10 -28.45
C ILE A 264 -5.66 -26.01 -29.43
N PRO A 265 -6.00 -25.56 -30.65
CA PRO A 265 -6.69 -26.38 -31.64
C PRO A 265 -5.84 -27.57 -32.11
N VAL A 266 -6.51 -28.70 -32.37
CA VAL A 266 -5.92 -29.97 -32.80
C VAL A 266 -6.58 -30.42 -34.10
N GLY A 267 -5.83 -31.14 -34.95
CA GLY A 267 -6.35 -31.68 -36.22
C GLY A 267 -6.78 -30.58 -37.19
N ASP A 268 -7.92 -30.77 -37.85
CA ASP A 268 -8.45 -29.86 -38.87
C ASP A 268 -8.87 -28.48 -38.31
N MET A 269 -9.04 -28.35 -37.00
CA MET A 269 -9.29 -27.06 -36.34
C MET A 269 -8.05 -26.17 -36.28
N ARG A 270 -6.87 -26.70 -36.63
CA ARG A 270 -5.60 -26.02 -36.42
C ARG A 270 -5.31 -25.03 -37.55
N ASN A 271 -5.33 -23.74 -37.22
CA ASN A 271 -4.86 -22.68 -38.10
C ASN A 271 -3.40 -22.30 -37.77
N THR A 272 -2.45 -22.83 -38.55
CA THR A 272 -1.02 -22.59 -38.35
C THR A 272 -0.54 -21.21 -38.84
N THR A 273 -1.41 -20.50 -39.56
CA THR A 273 -1.11 -19.18 -40.13
C THR A 273 -1.73 -18.03 -39.34
N ASP A 274 -2.56 -18.35 -38.34
CA ASP A 274 -3.23 -17.35 -37.51
C ASP A 274 -2.24 -16.68 -36.56
N ARG A 275 -1.92 -15.42 -36.83
CA ARG A 275 -1.00 -14.63 -36.01
C ARG A 275 -1.78 -13.55 -35.29
N GLY A 276 -1.58 -13.47 -33.99
CA GLY A 276 -2.25 -12.50 -33.13
C GLY A 276 -1.27 -11.44 -32.65
N PHE A 277 -1.73 -10.19 -32.57
CA PHE A 277 -1.04 -9.15 -31.82
C PHE A 277 -2.00 -8.54 -30.81
N TYR A 278 -1.55 -8.40 -29.57
CA TYR A 278 -2.31 -7.75 -28.52
C TYR A 278 -1.42 -6.76 -27.77
N LEU A 279 -1.97 -5.57 -27.52
CA LEU A 279 -1.36 -4.55 -26.69
C LEU A 279 -2.43 -3.99 -25.76
N GLY A 280 -2.25 -4.10 -24.45
CA GLY A 280 -3.27 -3.61 -23.53
C GLY A 280 -2.91 -3.63 -22.06
N ALA A 281 -3.64 -2.82 -21.29
CA ALA A 281 -3.35 -2.54 -19.90
C ALA A 281 -4.32 -3.17 -18.88
N ARG A 282 -5.17 -4.11 -19.31
CA ARG A 282 -6.26 -4.65 -18.48
C ARG A 282 -5.80 -5.37 -17.21
N GLN A 283 -4.55 -5.83 -17.19
CA GLN A 283 -3.97 -6.50 -16.02
C GLN A 283 -3.58 -5.53 -14.90
N SER A 284 -3.64 -4.22 -15.15
CA SER A 284 -3.46 -3.19 -14.13
C SER A 284 -4.38 -3.44 -12.93
N ARG A 285 -3.87 -3.17 -11.74
CA ARG A 285 -4.45 -3.64 -10.49
C ARG A 285 -4.45 -2.53 -9.45
N ILE A 286 -5.49 -2.52 -8.63
CA ILE A 286 -5.59 -1.67 -7.46
C ILE A 286 -6.06 -2.49 -6.27
N GLY A 287 -5.48 -2.23 -5.11
CA GLY A 287 -5.79 -2.88 -3.86
C GLY A 287 -5.70 -1.91 -2.68
N PHE A 288 -6.63 -2.06 -1.75
CA PHE A 288 -6.73 -1.28 -0.53
C PHE A 288 -6.56 -2.22 0.65
N SER A 289 -5.69 -1.85 1.58
CA SER A 289 -5.55 -2.54 2.86
C SER A 289 -5.86 -1.61 4.01
N SER A 290 -6.42 -2.15 5.08
CA SER A 290 -6.58 -1.43 6.34
C SER A 290 -6.21 -2.33 7.49
N ARG A 291 -5.54 -1.76 8.50
CA ARG A 291 -5.20 -2.47 9.72
C ARG A 291 -5.73 -1.71 10.93
N ILE A 292 -6.66 -2.35 11.62
CA ILE A 292 -7.42 -1.74 12.72
C ILE A 292 -7.04 -2.45 14.02
N LYS A 293 -6.66 -1.67 15.04
CA LYS A 293 -6.39 -2.21 16.38
C LYS A 293 -7.70 -2.65 17.03
N ALA A 294 -7.75 -3.91 17.48
CA ALA A 294 -8.88 -4.49 18.18
C ALA A 294 -8.51 -4.85 19.63
N LYS A 295 -9.48 -5.32 20.43
CA LYS A 295 -9.25 -5.68 21.84
C LYS A 295 -8.21 -6.79 22.02
N THR A 296 -8.19 -7.80 21.14
CA THR A 296 -7.30 -8.97 21.27
C THR A 296 -6.37 -9.17 20.07
N GLY A 297 -5.94 -8.08 19.41
CA GLY A 297 -5.00 -8.13 18.29
C GLY A 297 -5.29 -7.07 17.24
N TYR A 298 -5.13 -7.45 15.97
CA TYR A 298 -5.40 -6.58 14.82
C TYR A 298 -6.38 -7.24 13.87
N LEU A 299 -7.33 -6.45 13.39
CA LEU A 299 -8.17 -6.79 12.25
C LEU A 299 -7.50 -6.24 11.00
N ASN A 300 -7.19 -7.11 10.05
CA ASN A 300 -6.71 -6.70 8.73
C ASN A 300 -7.84 -6.84 7.72
N LEU A 301 -7.98 -5.86 6.85
CA LEU A 301 -8.93 -5.87 5.74
C LEU A 301 -8.15 -5.71 4.44
N TYR A 302 -8.54 -6.44 3.40
CA TYR A 302 -7.97 -6.30 2.07
C TYR A 302 -9.04 -6.42 0.98
N VAL A 303 -9.03 -5.48 0.04
CA VAL A 303 -9.87 -5.52 -1.17
C VAL A 303 -8.99 -5.23 -2.38
N GLU A 304 -9.11 -6.05 -3.43
CA GLU A 304 -8.30 -5.95 -4.65
C GLU A 304 -9.13 -6.24 -5.89
N GLY A 305 -8.90 -5.49 -6.97
CA GLY A 305 -9.47 -5.77 -8.29
C GLY A 305 -8.54 -5.46 -9.46
N ASP A 306 -8.89 -5.99 -10.63
CA ASP A 306 -8.24 -5.72 -11.92
C ASP A 306 -9.28 -5.44 -13.01
N PHE A 307 -8.84 -4.96 -14.18
CA PHE A 307 -9.72 -4.61 -15.31
C PHE A 307 -9.91 -5.76 -16.30
N ALA A 308 -9.68 -6.99 -15.86
CA ALA A 308 -9.66 -8.16 -16.72
C ALA A 308 -10.80 -9.14 -16.37
N GLY A 309 -11.99 -8.57 -16.16
CA GLY A 309 -13.23 -9.26 -15.83
C GLY A 309 -14.13 -9.64 -16.99
N GLY A 310 -13.90 -9.11 -18.19
CA GLY A 310 -14.59 -9.50 -19.41
C GLY A 310 -13.66 -10.22 -20.40
N GLU A 311 -14.14 -10.36 -21.63
CA GLU A 311 -13.33 -10.82 -22.76
C GLU A 311 -12.17 -9.84 -23.07
N THR A 312 -11.28 -10.24 -23.98
CA THR A 312 -10.12 -9.44 -24.39
C THR A 312 -10.48 -8.11 -25.07
N ASN A 313 -11.73 -7.83 -25.43
CA ASN A 313 -12.17 -6.49 -25.89
C ASN A 313 -12.97 -5.71 -24.83
N GLN A 314 -13.20 -6.30 -23.64
CA GLN A 314 -14.01 -5.74 -22.56
C GLN A 314 -13.17 -5.51 -21.30
N MET A 315 -13.02 -4.25 -20.90
CA MET A 315 -12.25 -3.86 -19.71
C MET A 315 -13.12 -3.74 -18.45
N PHE A 316 -13.89 -4.79 -18.14
CA PHE A 316 -14.70 -4.79 -16.92
C PHE A 316 -13.83 -4.96 -15.68
N PHE A 317 -14.06 -4.09 -14.70
CA PHE A 317 -13.47 -4.24 -13.38
C PHE A 317 -14.05 -5.47 -12.69
N ARG A 318 -13.19 -6.32 -12.15
CA ARG A 318 -13.62 -7.49 -11.36
C ARG A 318 -12.95 -7.52 -9.99
N LEU A 319 -13.70 -8.05 -9.03
CA LEU A 319 -13.18 -8.38 -7.71
C LEU A 319 -12.23 -9.58 -7.79
N ARG A 320 -11.03 -9.43 -7.23
CA ARG A 320 -10.07 -10.52 -7.07
C ARG A 320 -10.09 -11.04 -5.65
N GLN A 321 -9.94 -10.13 -4.68
CA GLN A 321 -9.88 -10.45 -3.26
C GLN A 321 -10.73 -9.46 -2.45
N ALA A 322 -11.42 -9.97 -1.44
CA ALA A 322 -12.12 -9.20 -0.42
C ALA A 322 -12.18 -10.06 0.84
N TYR A 323 -11.29 -9.84 1.79
CA TYR A 323 -11.22 -10.65 2.99
C TYR A 323 -10.79 -9.86 4.22
N ALA A 324 -11.04 -10.46 5.38
CA ALA A 324 -10.59 -9.99 6.67
C ALA A 324 -9.79 -11.08 7.40
N ASP A 325 -8.70 -10.69 8.06
CA ASP A 325 -7.97 -11.54 8.99
C ASP A 325 -8.14 -11.04 10.42
N TYR A 326 -8.44 -11.95 11.33
CA TYR A 326 -8.48 -11.68 12.76
C TYR A 326 -7.99 -12.87 13.57
N GLY A 327 -6.90 -12.69 14.32
CA GLY A 327 -6.28 -13.78 15.07
C GLY A 327 -5.80 -14.86 14.11
N TYR A 328 -6.38 -16.06 14.20
CA TYR A 328 -6.06 -17.21 13.34
C TYR A 328 -7.03 -17.40 12.18
N LEU A 329 -8.03 -16.53 12.04
CA LEU A 329 -9.12 -16.70 11.08
C LEU A 329 -8.98 -15.74 9.91
N THR A 330 -9.11 -16.27 8.70
CA THR A 330 -9.36 -15.53 7.46
C THR A 330 -10.79 -15.78 7.02
N VAL A 331 -11.55 -14.72 6.73
CA VAL A 331 -12.93 -14.81 6.22
C VAL A 331 -13.10 -13.91 5.00
N GLY A 332 -13.65 -14.45 3.91
CA GLY A 332 -13.94 -13.70 2.69
C GLY A 332 -13.42 -14.41 1.43
N GLN A 333 -13.21 -13.68 0.35
CA GLN A 333 -12.66 -14.20 -0.90
C GLN A 333 -11.15 -13.95 -0.99
N THR A 334 -10.37 -15.02 -0.97
CA THR A 334 -8.92 -14.98 -1.17
C THR A 334 -8.42 -16.29 -1.79
N TRP A 335 -7.11 -16.44 -1.92
CA TRP A 335 -6.48 -17.66 -2.40
C TRP A 335 -6.84 -18.87 -1.55
N SER A 336 -7.22 -19.96 -2.23
CA SER A 336 -7.55 -21.23 -1.61
C SER A 336 -6.39 -21.74 -0.73
N THR A 337 -6.73 -22.41 0.36
CA THR A 337 -5.81 -23.14 1.23
C THR A 337 -5.10 -24.29 0.48
N PHE A 338 -5.64 -24.71 -0.66
CA PHE A 338 -5.03 -25.71 -1.53
C PHE A 338 -3.89 -25.14 -2.38
N SER A 339 -3.79 -23.81 -2.49
CA SER A 339 -2.75 -23.09 -3.25
C SER A 339 -1.47 -22.88 -2.44
N ASP A 340 -0.34 -22.73 -3.16
CA ASP A 340 0.94 -22.29 -2.60
C ASP A 340 1.53 -21.15 -3.45
N LEU A 341 1.36 -19.92 -2.97
CA LEU A 341 1.81 -18.72 -3.68
C LEU A 341 3.33 -18.58 -3.67
N GLU A 342 3.99 -19.10 -2.65
CA GLU A 342 5.44 -19.03 -2.51
C GLU A 342 6.14 -19.99 -3.47
N ALA A 343 5.51 -21.13 -3.76
CA ALA A 343 5.96 -22.09 -4.77
C ALA A 343 5.56 -21.74 -6.21
N THR A 344 4.80 -20.66 -6.43
CA THR A 344 4.37 -20.25 -7.78
C THR A 344 5.49 -19.50 -8.50
N PRO A 345 5.98 -19.93 -9.68
CA PRO A 345 7.00 -19.21 -10.42
C PRO A 345 6.44 -17.94 -11.06
N LEU A 346 7.30 -16.96 -11.31
CA LEU A 346 6.90 -15.75 -12.03
C LEU A 346 6.93 -16.01 -13.54
N THR A 347 5.82 -15.77 -14.23
CA THR A 347 5.72 -15.82 -15.69
C THR A 347 5.30 -14.46 -16.24
N VAL A 348 5.77 -14.13 -17.45
CA VAL A 348 5.27 -12.96 -18.19
C VAL A 348 3.83 -13.22 -18.63
N ASP A 349 3.53 -14.49 -18.94
CA ASP A 349 2.16 -14.94 -19.16
C ASP A 349 1.31 -14.76 -17.90
N ARG A 350 0.08 -14.31 -18.10
CA ARG A 350 -0.90 -14.07 -17.03
C ARG A 350 -1.40 -15.37 -16.39
N GLU A 351 -1.52 -16.44 -17.17
CA GLU A 351 -1.98 -17.73 -16.67
C GLU A 351 -0.88 -18.47 -15.91
N GLY A 352 0.34 -18.46 -16.45
CA GLY A 352 1.46 -19.19 -15.89
C GLY A 352 1.35 -20.68 -16.18
N PRO A 353 2.01 -21.55 -15.39
CA PRO A 353 2.03 -22.99 -15.67
C PRO A 353 0.63 -23.58 -15.69
N ASN A 354 0.35 -24.41 -16.70
CA ASN A 354 -0.96 -25.01 -16.94
C ASN A 354 -1.52 -25.83 -15.76
N SER A 355 -0.65 -26.39 -14.93
CA SER A 355 -1.01 -27.21 -13.78
C SER A 355 -1.11 -26.46 -12.45
N SER A 356 -0.81 -25.15 -12.42
CA SER A 356 -0.76 -24.37 -11.18
C SER A 356 -2.08 -24.42 -10.41
N VAL A 357 -2.00 -24.57 -9.09
CA VAL A 357 -3.17 -24.52 -8.19
C VAL A 357 -3.34 -23.10 -7.70
N LEU A 358 -4.07 -22.29 -8.45
CA LEU A 358 -4.24 -20.86 -8.20
C LEU A 358 -5.69 -20.44 -8.41
N ILE A 359 -6.50 -20.64 -7.37
CA ILE A 359 -7.91 -20.24 -7.35
C ILE A 359 -8.20 -19.34 -6.16
N ARG A 360 -9.08 -18.36 -6.38
CA ARG A 360 -9.62 -17.53 -5.32
C ARG A 360 -11.10 -17.79 -5.17
N GLN A 361 -11.56 -17.91 -3.94
CA GLN A 361 -12.95 -18.20 -3.65
C GLN A 361 -13.33 -17.78 -2.23
N GLY A 362 -14.63 -17.68 -1.97
CA GLY A 362 -15.16 -17.46 -0.63
C GLY A 362 -14.76 -18.60 0.29
N MET A 363 -14.21 -18.27 1.46
CA MET A 363 -13.68 -19.23 2.41
C MET A 363 -13.72 -18.71 3.86
N ILE A 364 -13.70 -19.66 4.78
CA ILE A 364 -13.32 -19.47 6.18
C ILE A 364 -12.12 -20.37 6.42
N ARG A 365 -10.97 -19.79 6.77
CA ARG A 365 -9.73 -20.54 7.04
C ARG A 365 -9.25 -20.26 8.44
N TYR A 366 -8.89 -21.31 9.16
CA TYR A 366 -8.08 -21.26 10.36
C TYR A 366 -6.64 -21.61 10.00
N GLU A 367 -5.68 -20.76 10.38
CA GLU A 367 -4.26 -20.96 10.09
C GLU A 367 -3.41 -20.56 11.30
N LYS A 368 -2.43 -21.40 11.67
CA LYS A 368 -1.59 -21.20 12.85
C LYS A 368 -0.19 -21.79 12.66
N LYS A 369 0.83 -21.13 13.24
CA LYS A 369 2.15 -21.73 13.48
C LYS A 369 2.09 -22.94 14.42
N VAL A 370 2.84 -23.99 14.11
CA VAL A 370 2.89 -25.26 14.85
C VAL A 370 4.30 -25.55 15.33
N GLY A 371 4.42 -25.88 16.62
CA GLY A 371 5.72 -26.09 17.27
C GLY A 371 6.45 -24.79 17.58
N GLU A 372 7.76 -24.88 17.79
CA GLU A 372 8.63 -23.73 18.10
C GLU A 372 9.22 -23.05 16.84
N GLY A 373 8.92 -23.56 15.63
CA GLY A 373 9.42 -23.03 14.36
C GLY A 373 8.36 -22.29 13.53
N ASP A 374 8.73 -21.91 12.30
CA ASP A 374 7.86 -21.24 11.32
C ASP A 374 6.99 -22.20 10.49
N ASN A 375 6.72 -23.39 11.01
CA ASN A 375 5.83 -24.35 10.35
C ASN A 375 4.38 -23.93 10.52
N GLU A 376 3.55 -24.13 9.52
CA GLU A 376 2.16 -23.68 9.53
C GLU A 376 1.20 -24.84 9.26
N PHE A 377 0.09 -24.86 10.00
CA PHE A 377 -1.06 -25.71 9.70
C PHE A 377 -2.27 -24.83 9.39
N ALA A 378 -3.00 -25.18 8.34
CA ALA A 378 -4.25 -24.53 7.99
C ALA A 378 -5.36 -25.54 7.70
N VAL A 379 -6.58 -25.18 8.04
CA VAL A 379 -7.81 -25.86 7.64
C VAL A 379 -8.84 -24.84 7.19
N SER A 380 -9.63 -25.17 6.18
CA SER A 380 -10.63 -24.25 5.63
C SER A 380 -11.87 -24.97 5.12
N VAL A 381 -12.96 -24.23 5.12
CA VAL A 381 -14.16 -24.52 4.34
C VAL A 381 -14.26 -23.48 3.23
N GLU A 382 -14.41 -23.95 2.00
CA GLU A 382 -14.34 -23.11 0.80
C GLU A 382 -15.58 -23.31 -0.09
N THR A 383 -15.86 -22.31 -0.93
CA THR A 383 -17.03 -22.32 -1.81
C THR A 383 -16.98 -23.52 -2.76
N PRO A 384 -17.99 -24.41 -2.72
CA PRO A 384 -18.03 -25.61 -3.54
C PRO A 384 -18.59 -25.27 -4.94
N THR A 385 -17.86 -24.49 -5.73
CA THR A 385 -18.23 -24.31 -7.14
C THR A 385 -17.87 -25.57 -7.91
N ILE A 386 -18.63 -25.91 -8.93
CA ILE A 386 -18.36 -27.05 -9.82
C ILE A 386 -18.47 -26.57 -11.26
N GLY A 387 -17.78 -27.24 -12.16
CA GLY A 387 -17.99 -27.07 -13.60
C GLY A 387 -18.35 -28.42 -14.21
N PHE A 388 -19.61 -28.59 -14.62
CA PHE A 388 -20.10 -29.76 -15.33
C PHE A 388 -20.12 -29.51 -16.83
N SER A 389 -19.65 -30.47 -17.63
CA SER A 389 -19.61 -30.30 -19.10
C SER A 389 -21.00 -29.96 -19.65
N ASP A 390 -21.10 -29.14 -20.70
CA ASP A 390 -22.38 -28.60 -21.20
C ASP A 390 -23.45 -29.66 -21.56
N SER A 391 -23.06 -30.93 -21.74
CA SER A 391 -23.99 -32.05 -21.91
C SER A 391 -24.82 -32.36 -20.65
N VAL A 392 -24.38 -31.90 -19.47
CA VAL A 392 -24.86 -32.28 -18.15
C VAL A 392 -25.97 -31.29 -17.71
N TYR A 393 -27.25 -31.61 -17.97
CA TYR A 393 -28.39 -30.73 -17.64
C TYR A 393 -28.91 -30.95 -16.21
N ILE A 394 -28.20 -30.43 -15.20
CA ILE A 394 -28.50 -30.66 -13.78
C ILE A 394 -28.31 -29.41 -12.93
N SER A 395 -29.06 -29.31 -11.83
CA SER A 395 -28.89 -28.25 -10.84
C SER A 395 -27.48 -28.31 -10.23
N GLU A 396 -26.66 -27.29 -10.48
CA GLU A 396 -25.29 -27.19 -10.00
C GLU A 396 -25.14 -26.89 -8.49
N ARG A 397 -26.25 -26.82 -7.75
CA ARG A 397 -26.23 -26.47 -6.32
C ARG A 397 -25.45 -27.48 -5.50
N GLN A 398 -24.39 -27.00 -4.85
CA GLN A 398 -23.57 -27.81 -3.94
C GLN A 398 -23.89 -27.49 -2.48
N PRO A 399 -24.49 -28.42 -1.72
CA PRO A 399 -24.87 -28.19 -0.33
C PRO A 399 -23.72 -28.38 0.67
N VAL A 400 -22.62 -29.02 0.26
CA VAL A 400 -21.47 -29.34 1.11
C VAL A 400 -20.28 -28.48 0.68
N PRO A 401 -19.65 -27.71 1.59
CA PRO A 401 -18.46 -26.94 1.25
C PRO A 401 -17.27 -27.84 0.95
N ASP A 402 -16.34 -27.34 0.14
CA ASP A 402 -15.05 -28.00 -0.08
C ASP A 402 -14.22 -27.85 1.21
N VAL A 403 -13.65 -28.94 1.73
CA VAL A 403 -12.82 -28.94 2.95
C VAL A 403 -11.37 -29.15 2.57
N ILE A 404 -10.50 -28.23 2.98
CA ILE A 404 -9.07 -28.29 2.65
C ILE A 404 -8.24 -28.17 3.92
N SER A 405 -7.21 -29.01 4.02
CA SER A 405 -6.18 -28.93 5.05
C SER A 405 -4.80 -28.81 4.42
N ARG A 406 -3.89 -28.08 5.07
CA ARG A 406 -2.53 -27.80 4.59
C ARG A 406 -1.54 -27.86 5.74
N TYR A 407 -0.37 -28.42 5.47
CA TYR A 407 0.80 -28.31 6.33
C TYR A 407 1.98 -27.76 5.52
N LYS A 408 2.61 -26.70 6.01
CA LYS A 408 3.81 -26.09 5.42
C LYS A 408 4.98 -26.25 6.40
N LEU A 409 6.02 -26.92 5.94
CA LEU A 409 7.31 -27.06 6.61
C LEU A 409 8.23 -25.95 6.08
N THR A 410 8.65 -25.05 6.97
CA THR A 410 9.55 -23.94 6.63
C THR A 410 10.95 -24.28 7.13
N TYR A 411 11.95 -24.04 6.28
CA TYR A 411 13.36 -24.24 6.58
C TYR A 411 14.18 -23.05 6.05
N LYS A 412 15.49 -23.02 6.35
CA LYS A 412 16.32 -21.84 6.08
C LYS A 412 16.39 -21.46 4.59
N ASP A 413 16.49 -22.46 3.72
CA ASP A 413 16.64 -22.34 2.27
C ASP A 413 15.32 -22.48 1.49
N GLY A 414 14.16 -22.38 2.16
CA GLY A 414 12.85 -22.46 1.49
C GLY A 414 11.75 -23.14 2.29
N HIS A 415 10.83 -23.80 1.59
CA HIS A 415 9.70 -24.49 2.21
C HIS A 415 9.21 -25.69 1.40
N PHE A 416 8.47 -26.55 2.08
CA PHE A 416 7.74 -27.67 1.49
C PHE A 416 6.31 -27.65 2.04
N GLN A 417 5.32 -27.79 1.16
CA GLN A 417 3.91 -27.78 1.52
C GLN A 417 3.21 -29.03 0.99
N ILE A 418 2.32 -29.58 1.81
CA ILE A 418 1.37 -30.60 1.43
C ILE A 418 -0.04 -30.12 1.79
N ALA A 419 -0.98 -30.24 0.85
CA ALA A 419 -2.38 -29.89 1.04
C ALA A 419 -3.30 -31.00 0.53
N GLY A 420 -4.33 -31.30 1.31
CA GLY A 420 -5.37 -32.26 0.99
C GLY A 420 -6.72 -31.55 0.82
N LEU A 421 -7.47 -31.95 -0.21
CA LEU A 421 -8.80 -31.47 -0.54
C LEU A 421 -9.79 -32.64 -0.44
N PHE A 422 -10.92 -32.41 0.21
CA PHE A 422 -12.09 -33.28 0.22
C PHE A 422 -13.30 -32.48 -0.23
N ARG A 423 -14.11 -33.06 -1.12
CA ARG A 423 -15.33 -32.42 -1.62
C ARG A 423 -16.40 -33.42 -2.01
N VAL A 424 -17.64 -32.95 -2.08
CA VAL A 424 -18.80 -33.72 -2.52
C VAL A 424 -19.40 -33.04 -3.75
N LEU A 425 -19.47 -33.77 -4.85
CA LEU A 425 -20.10 -33.34 -6.08
C LEU A 425 -21.55 -33.85 -6.07
N SER A 426 -22.49 -32.93 -5.93
CA SER A 426 -23.92 -33.19 -5.91
C SER A 426 -24.53 -32.91 -7.27
N TYR A 427 -25.39 -33.80 -7.73
CA TYR A 427 -26.08 -33.69 -9.01
C TYR A 427 -27.49 -34.26 -8.94
N ASN A 428 -28.36 -33.85 -9.86
CA ASN A 428 -29.65 -34.52 -10.07
C ASN A 428 -29.43 -35.67 -11.05
N ASN A 429 -29.78 -36.90 -10.70
CA ASN A 429 -29.71 -37.99 -11.67
C ASN A 429 -30.93 -37.99 -12.63
N ASN A 430 -30.94 -38.91 -13.59
CA ASN A 430 -32.01 -39.07 -14.57
C ASN A 430 -33.38 -39.44 -13.97
N MET A 431 -33.44 -39.79 -12.68
CA MET A 431 -34.67 -40.02 -11.92
C MET A 431 -35.12 -38.78 -11.14
N ASN A 432 -34.51 -37.62 -11.40
CA ASN A 432 -34.77 -36.34 -10.72
C ASN A 432 -34.58 -36.41 -9.19
N SER A 433 -33.62 -37.25 -8.76
CA SER A 433 -33.21 -37.38 -7.36
C SER A 433 -31.77 -36.89 -7.17
N ILE A 434 -31.47 -36.34 -6.00
CA ILE A 434 -30.13 -35.83 -5.69
C ILE A 434 -29.22 -37.01 -5.39
N SER A 435 -28.10 -37.08 -6.11
CA SER A 435 -27.03 -38.06 -5.93
C SER A 435 -25.71 -37.35 -5.59
N HIS A 436 -24.80 -38.07 -4.95
CA HIS A 436 -23.55 -37.53 -4.42
C HIS A 436 -22.37 -38.42 -4.80
N ASN A 437 -21.31 -37.78 -5.28
CA ASN A 437 -20.03 -38.45 -5.51
C ASN A 437 -18.93 -37.74 -4.73
N VAL A 438 -17.97 -38.51 -4.23
CA VAL A 438 -16.83 -37.98 -3.47
C VAL A 438 -15.68 -37.63 -4.41
N GLY A 439 -15.15 -36.42 -4.25
CA GLY A 439 -13.91 -35.96 -4.86
C GLY A 439 -12.83 -35.74 -3.79
N PHE A 440 -11.57 -35.99 -4.17
CA PHE A 440 -10.42 -35.78 -3.29
C PHE A 440 -9.21 -35.34 -4.09
N GLY A 441 -8.32 -34.58 -3.47
CA GLY A 441 -7.10 -34.09 -4.11
C GLY A 441 -5.93 -33.97 -3.16
N LEU A 442 -4.74 -34.11 -3.71
CA LEU A 442 -3.46 -33.90 -3.05
C LEU A 442 -2.67 -32.90 -3.87
N ASN A 443 -2.13 -31.87 -3.21
CA ASN A 443 -1.19 -30.91 -3.80
C ASN A 443 0.08 -30.90 -2.96
N ILE A 444 1.23 -31.07 -3.62
CA ILE A 444 2.56 -30.98 -3.02
C ILE A 444 3.30 -29.87 -3.73
N SER A 445 3.93 -28.97 -2.99
CA SER A 445 4.63 -27.83 -3.57
C SER A 445 5.81 -27.39 -2.71
N GLY A 446 6.67 -26.58 -3.28
CA GLY A 446 7.75 -25.98 -2.51
C GLY A 446 8.60 -25.01 -3.31
N LYS A 447 9.42 -24.29 -2.57
CA LYS A 447 10.49 -23.44 -3.06
C LYS A 447 11.77 -23.84 -2.35
N ARG A 448 12.89 -23.87 -3.07
CA ARG A 448 14.20 -24.18 -2.49
C ARG A 448 15.34 -23.42 -3.16
N GLU A 449 16.28 -22.92 -2.38
CA GLU A 449 17.56 -22.41 -2.88
C GLU A 449 18.48 -23.56 -3.30
N LEU A 450 19.10 -23.45 -4.46
CA LEU A 450 20.00 -24.47 -5.03
C LEU A 450 21.45 -24.00 -4.92
N GLY A 451 22.09 -24.30 -3.80
CA GLY A 451 23.51 -24.01 -3.56
C GLY A 451 23.83 -22.53 -3.29
N SER A 452 23.05 -21.58 -3.81
CA SER A 452 23.11 -20.16 -3.49
C SER A 452 21.73 -19.51 -3.53
N GLU A 453 21.60 -18.32 -2.92
CA GLU A 453 20.39 -17.50 -2.93
C GLU A 453 19.99 -17.01 -4.34
N ASP A 454 20.95 -17.00 -5.28
CA ASP A 454 20.70 -16.62 -6.67
C ASP A 454 19.97 -17.69 -7.48
N ASN A 455 19.96 -18.94 -7.02
CA ASN A 455 19.38 -20.08 -7.74
C ASN A 455 18.16 -20.61 -6.99
N LEU A 456 16.97 -20.44 -7.55
CA LEU A 456 15.72 -20.84 -6.91
C LEU A 456 15.01 -21.92 -7.72
N LEU A 457 14.67 -23.02 -7.06
CA LEU A 457 13.79 -24.06 -7.57
C LEU A 457 12.38 -23.85 -7.03
N TYR A 458 11.40 -23.89 -7.92
CA TYR A 458 9.98 -23.93 -7.59
C TYR A 458 9.38 -25.21 -8.18
N PHE A 459 8.54 -25.89 -7.40
CA PHE A 459 7.89 -27.12 -7.87
C PHE A 459 6.48 -27.26 -7.32
N GLN A 460 5.64 -27.95 -8.08
CA GLN A 460 4.30 -28.36 -7.66
C GLN A 460 3.92 -29.68 -8.34
N GLY A 461 3.23 -30.55 -7.63
CA GLY A 461 2.58 -31.75 -8.15
C GLY A 461 1.18 -31.88 -7.56
N ILE A 462 0.19 -32.14 -8.42
CA ILE A 462 -1.21 -32.28 -8.05
C ILE A 462 -1.76 -33.60 -8.61
N PHE A 463 -2.54 -34.30 -7.80
CA PHE A 463 -3.27 -35.50 -8.19
C PHE A 463 -4.60 -35.60 -7.44
N GLY A 464 -5.65 -36.08 -8.10
CA GLY A 464 -6.90 -36.37 -7.42
C GLY A 464 -8.03 -36.73 -8.38
N LYS A 465 -9.25 -36.78 -7.86
CA LYS A 465 -10.47 -37.11 -8.58
C LYS A 465 -11.51 -36.02 -8.38
N GLY A 466 -12.02 -35.42 -9.46
CA GLY A 466 -13.03 -34.36 -9.42
C GLY A 466 -12.51 -33.01 -8.93
N ILE A 467 -11.23 -32.72 -9.21
CA ILE A 467 -10.53 -31.53 -8.72
C ILE A 467 -10.06 -30.60 -9.85
N SER A 468 -10.54 -30.80 -11.07
CA SER A 468 -10.06 -30.08 -12.26
C SER A 468 -10.25 -28.57 -12.12
N ARG A 469 -11.31 -28.10 -11.46
CA ARG A 469 -11.52 -26.66 -11.17
C ARG A 469 -10.38 -25.98 -10.40
N TYR A 470 -9.63 -26.75 -9.61
CA TYR A 470 -8.50 -26.23 -8.83
C TYR A 470 -7.23 -26.11 -9.69
N VAL A 471 -7.19 -26.82 -10.82
CA VAL A 471 -6.10 -26.74 -11.79
C VAL A 471 -6.37 -25.57 -12.72
N ARG A 472 -5.47 -24.59 -12.73
CA ARG A 472 -5.66 -23.33 -13.44
C ARG A 472 -5.96 -23.51 -14.93
N GLY A 473 -5.25 -24.41 -15.61
CA GLY A 473 -5.45 -24.69 -17.03
C GLY A 473 -6.83 -25.25 -17.37
N PHE A 474 -7.60 -25.77 -16.41
CA PHE A 474 -8.95 -26.30 -16.64
C PHE A 474 -10.06 -25.37 -16.15
N ARG A 475 -9.72 -24.18 -15.65
CA ARG A 475 -10.71 -23.20 -15.21
C ARG A 475 -11.64 -22.87 -16.37
N ASN A 476 -12.94 -22.84 -16.10
CA ASN A 476 -14.02 -22.59 -17.07
C ASN A 476 -14.14 -23.63 -18.21
N HIS A 477 -13.53 -24.81 -18.08
CA HIS A 477 -13.66 -25.91 -19.04
C HIS A 477 -14.60 -27.02 -18.58
N ASN A 478 -15.16 -26.90 -17.38
CA ASN A 478 -16.20 -27.80 -16.89
C ASN A 478 -15.78 -29.28 -16.83
N TYR A 479 -14.53 -29.54 -16.44
CA TYR A 479 -13.94 -30.89 -16.39
C TYR A 479 -14.03 -31.58 -15.02
N ASP A 480 -14.79 -31.04 -14.06
CA ASP A 480 -14.93 -31.70 -12.74
C ASP A 480 -15.73 -32.99 -12.83
N ALA A 481 -16.70 -33.08 -13.74
CA ALA A 481 -17.42 -34.30 -14.08
C ALA A 481 -18.06 -34.20 -15.47
N PHE A 482 -18.33 -35.37 -16.05
CA PHE A 482 -18.98 -35.54 -17.34
C PHE A 482 -20.17 -36.49 -17.22
N GLU A 483 -21.17 -36.36 -18.08
CA GLU A 483 -22.31 -37.29 -18.11
C GLU A 483 -21.91 -38.62 -18.75
N SER A 484 -22.20 -39.74 -18.07
CA SER A 484 -22.04 -41.08 -18.64
C SER A 484 -23.26 -41.49 -19.47
N PRO A 485 -23.11 -42.34 -20.51
CA PRO A 485 -24.24 -42.89 -21.27
C PRO A 485 -25.31 -43.61 -20.43
N ASN A 486 -24.96 -44.03 -19.21
CA ASN A 486 -25.86 -44.70 -18.27
C ASN A 486 -26.71 -43.73 -17.44
N GLY A 487 -26.48 -42.42 -17.54
CA GLY A 487 -27.23 -41.40 -16.79
C GLY A 487 -26.66 -41.01 -15.42
N ASP A 488 -25.51 -41.57 -15.05
CA ASP A 488 -24.71 -41.15 -13.89
C ASP A 488 -23.59 -40.18 -14.30
N ILE A 489 -22.92 -39.55 -13.35
CA ILE A 489 -21.73 -38.73 -13.64
C ILE A 489 -20.43 -39.55 -13.57
N PHE A 490 -19.58 -39.34 -14.56
CA PHE A 490 -18.17 -39.75 -14.55
C PHE A 490 -17.31 -38.63 -13.99
N ILE A 491 -16.58 -38.93 -12.92
CA ILE A 491 -15.64 -37.97 -12.30
C ILE A 491 -14.22 -38.38 -12.68
N PRO A 492 -13.52 -37.58 -13.50
CA PRO A 492 -12.19 -37.92 -13.96
C PRO A 492 -11.15 -37.78 -12.85
N GLN A 493 -10.13 -38.63 -12.92
CA GLN A 493 -8.86 -38.34 -12.27
C GLN A 493 -8.14 -37.20 -13.00
N THR A 494 -7.46 -36.35 -12.25
CA THR A 494 -6.67 -35.23 -12.74
C THR A 494 -5.28 -35.33 -12.14
N ALA A 495 -4.25 -35.13 -12.96
CA ALA A 495 -2.87 -35.07 -12.54
C ALA A 495 -2.15 -33.91 -13.21
N GLY A 496 -1.12 -33.38 -12.58
CA GLY A 496 -0.28 -32.36 -13.18
C GLY A 496 0.84 -31.90 -12.28
N GLY A 497 1.69 -31.04 -12.80
CA GLY A 497 2.75 -30.43 -12.03
C GLY A 497 3.60 -29.51 -12.87
N TYR A 498 4.51 -28.80 -12.21
CA TYR A 498 5.50 -27.97 -12.87
C TYR A 498 6.82 -27.98 -12.10
N LEU A 499 7.89 -27.66 -12.83
CA LEU A 499 9.21 -27.34 -12.30
C LEU A 499 9.66 -26.02 -12.90
N SER A 500 10.20 -25.14 -12.07
CA SER A 500 10.78 -23.88 -12.51
C SER A 500 12.13 -23.65 -11.86
N LEU A 501 13.10 -23.28 -12.67
CA LEU A 501 14.43 -22.84 -12.23
C LEU A 501 14.55 -21.35 -12.51
N GLU A 502 14.89 -20.59 -11.48
CA GLU A 502 15.13 -19.15 -11.55
C GLU A 502 16.58 -18.86 -11.18
N HIS A 503 17.23 -18.00 -11.96
CA HIS A 503 18.61 -17.59 -11.73
C HIS A 503 18.70 -16.06 -11.73
N HIS A 504 19.27 -15.52 -10.65
CA HIS A 504 19.52 -14.08 -10.47
C HIS A 504 20.93 -13.75 -10.95
N TRP A 505 21.03 -13.12 -12.13
CA TRP A 505 22.30 -12.66 -12.69
C TRP A 505 22.85 -11.44 -11.95
N SER A 506 21.95 -10.64 -11.37
CA SER A 506 22.26 -9.49 -10.53
C SER A 506 21.03 -9.09 -9.72
N LYS A 507 21.18 -8.11 -8.82
CA LYS A 507 20.06 -7.49 -8.07
C LYS A 507 18.99 -6.80 -8.93
N LYS A 508 19.19 -6.69 -10.25
CA LYS A 508 18.27 -6.03 -11.19
C LYS A 508 17.79 -6.95 -12.32
N LEU A 509 18.39 -8.12 -12.50
CA LEU A 509 18.16 -8.96 -13.66
C LEU A 509 18.11 -10.42 -13.22
N PHE A 510 17.01 -11.08 -13.49
CA PHE A 510 16.85 -12.50 -13.28
C PHE A 510 16.07 -13.13 -14.43
N SER A 511 16.30 -14.42 -14.64
CA SER A 511 15.60 -15.20 -15.66
C SER A 511 15.07 -16.48 -15.04
N ASN A 512 14.00 -17.02 -15.61
CA ASN A 512 13.54 -18.35 -15.23
C ASN A 512 13.10 -19.18 -16.45
N ILE A 513 13.21 -20.48 -16.28
CA ILE A 513 12.66 -21.48 -17.19
C ILE A 513 11.67 -22.33 -16.42
N THR A 514 10.49 -22.53 -16.99
CA THR A 514 9.40 -23.28 -16.36
C THR A 514 8.86 -24.32 -17.33
N GLY A 515 8.73 -25.56 -16.86
CA GLY A 515 8.07 -26.66 -17.57
C GLY A 515 6.88 -27.16 -16.78
N GLY A 516 5.76 -27.45 -17.45
CA GLY A 516 4.52 -27.90 -16.84
C GLY A 516 3.82 -28.99 -17.64
N ILE A 517 3.09 -29.85 -16.94
CA ILE A 517 2.26 -30.90 -17.52
C ILE A 517 0.91 -30.97 -16.81
N THR A 518 -0.14 -31.22 -17.58
CA THR A 518 -1.45 -31.59 -17.06
C THR A 518 -1.97 -32.83 -17.79
N TRP A 519 -2.74 -33.63 -17.09
CA TRP A 519 -3.39 -34.83 -17.58
C TRP A 519 -4.79 -34.94 -16.96
N LEU A 520 -5.75 -35.34 -17.77
CA LEU A 520 -7.13 -35.60 -17.38
C LEU A 520 -7.52 -36.99 -17.85
N GLN A 521 -8.13 -37.77 -16.95
CA GLN A 521 -8.67 -39.07 -17.29
C GLN A 521 -9.80 -38.92 -18.30
N THR A 522 -9.72 -39.71 -19.36
CA THR A 522 -10.77 -39.82 -20.38
C THR A 522 -11.52 -41.14 -20.22
N ALA A 523 -12.79 -41.15 -20.62
CA ALA A 523 -13.61 -42.36 -20.66
C ALA A 523 -13.75 -42.89 -22.10
N GLU A 524 -14.08 -44.18 -22.23
CA GLU A 524 -14.18 -44.84 -23.54
C GLU A 524 -15.27 -44.23 -24.44
N TRP A 525 -16.38 -43.81 -23.85
CA TRP A 525 -17.52 -43.21 -24.57
C TRP A 525 -17.33 -41.73 -24.92
N GLN A 526 -16.31 -41.06 -24.38
CA GLN A 526 -16.04 -39.67 -24.74
C GLN A 526 -15.51 -39.57 -26.17
N PRO A 527 -15.81 -38.47 -26.89
CA PRO A 527 -15.28 -38.22 -28.23
C PRO A 527 -13.77 -38.42 -28.34
N GLU A 528 -13.29 -38.93 -29.47
CA GLU A 528 -11.88 -39.23 -29.72
C GLU A 528 -10.98 -37.97 -29.71
N ASP A 529 -11.54 -36.80 -29.98
CA ASP A 529 -10.88 -35.50 -29.92
C ASP A 529 -10.93 -34.84 -28.51
N SER A 530 -11.45 -35.55 -27.50
CA SER A 530 -11.46 -35.07 -26.12
C SER A 530 -10.05 -34.80 -25.61
N TYR A 531 -9.90 -33.75 -24.80
CA TYR A 531 -8.64 -33.41 -24.16
C TYR A 531 -8.15 -34.55 -23.26
N GLN A 532 -6.85 -34.88 -23.35
CA GLN A 532 -6.21 -35.85 -22.46
C GLN A 532 -5.02 -35.26 -21.70
N ALA A 533 -4.15 -34.50 -22.37
CA ALA A 533 -2.96 -33.94 -21.75
C ALA A 533 -2.50 -32.64 -22.41
N SER A 534 -1.72 -31.85 -21.67
CA SER A 534 -0.97 -30.75 -22.27
C SER A 534 0.38 -30.52 -21.61
N TYR A 535 1.29 -29.99 -22.40
CA TYR A 535 2.64 -29.64 -22.02
C TYR A 535 2.83 -28.14 -22.19
N TYR A 536 3.55 -27.54 -21.26
CA TYR A 536 3.82 -26.10 -21.17
C TYR A 536 5.31 -25.90 -20.97
N GLY A 537 5.90 -24.96 -21.71
CA GLY A 537 7.27 -24.50 -21.50
C GLY A 537 7.36 -22.99 -21.66
N SER A 538 7.97 -22.30 -20.70
CA SER A 538 8.24 -20.86 -20.80
C SER A 538 9.65 -20.50 -20.38
N LEU A 539 10.25 -19.56 -21.11
CA LEU A 539 11.50 -18.89 -20.77
C LEU A 539 11.19 -17.41 -20.56
N ASN A 540 11.49 -16.89 -19.37
CA ASN A 540 11.22 -15.51 -19.01
C ASN A 540 12.49 -14.80 -18.53
N SER A 541 12.59 -13.51 -18.79
CA SER A 541 13.61 -12.63 -18.23
C SER A 541 12.98 -11.34 -17.73
N TYR A 542 13.46 -10.86 -16.58
CA TYR A 542 12.91 -9.69 -15.90
C TYR A 542 14.01 -8.72 -15.54
N TRP A 543 13.75 -7.44 -15.80
CA TRP A 543 14.69 -6.37 -15.52
C TRP A 543 14.02 -5.25 -14.72
N PHE A 544 14.66 -4.86 -13.63
CA PHE A 544 14.30 -3.69 -12.82
C PHE A 544 15.12 -2.49 -13.27
N ALA A 545 14.55 -1.66 -14.14
CA ALA A 545 15.22 -0.47 -14.67
C ALA A 545 15.57 0.53 -13.56
N PHE A 546 14.60 0.82 -12.68
CA PHE A 546 14.76 1.61 -11.45
C PHE A 546 13.66 1.22 -10.45
N ASP A 547 13.76 1.75 -9.22
CA ASP A 547 12.87 1.38 -8.12
C ASP A 547 11.41 1.70 -8.52
N ARG A 548 10.56 0.66 -8.60
CA ARG A 548 9.14 0.64 -9.05
C ARG A 548 8.87 0.44 -10.54
N MET A 549 9.89 0.30 -11.40
CA MET A 549 9.68 -0.05 -12.81
C MET A 549 10.27 -1.42 -13.14
N GLN A 550 9.41 -2.34 -13.60
CA GLN A 550 9.81 -3.67 -14.04
C GLN A 550 9.43 -3.91 -15.50
N LEU A 551 10.36 -4.48 -16.25
CA LEU A 551 10.12 -5.05 -17.57
C LEU A 551 10.21 -6.57 -17.49
N GLY A 552 9.29 -7.25 -18.18
CA GLY A 552 9.34 -8.69 -18.38
C GLY A 552 9.28 -9.00 -19.87
N VAL A 553 10.08 -9.98 -20.32
CA VAL A 553 9.99 -10.55 -21.67
C VAL A 553 10.00 -12.06 -21.55
N GLY A 554 9.10 -12.73 -22.27
CA GLY A 554 8.94 -14.17 -22.19
C GLY A 554 8.60 -14.81 -23.53
N TYR A 555 9.12 -16.00 -23.76
CA TYR A 555 8.71 -16.88 -24.85
C TYR A 555 8.04 -18.12 -24.24
N ILE A 556 6.92 -18.52 -24.82
CA ILE A 556 6.12 -19.64 -24.35
C ILE A 556 5.77 -20.57 -25.51
N TYR A 557 5.80 -21.87 -25.23
CA TYR A 557 5.44 -22.95 -26.14
C TYR A 557 4.54 -23.95 -25.41
N GLY A 558 3.50 -24.41 -26.08
CA GLY A 558 2.54 -25.34 -25.51
C GLY A 558 2.09 -26.38 -26.53
N VAL A 559 1.71 -27.55 -26.01
CA VAL A 559 1.19 -28.66 -26.80
C VAL A 559 -0.05 -29.21 -26.12
N ARG A 560 -1.14 -29.39 -26.86
CA ARG A 560 -2.31 -30.19 -26.46
C ARG A 560 -2.24 -31.55 -27.12
N ARG A 561 -2.63 -32.60 -26.39
CA ARG A 561 -2.84 -33.95 -26.91
C ARG A 561 -4.24 -34.44 -26.55
N ASN A 562 -4.94 -34.97 -27.54
CA ASN A 562 -6.27 -35.55 -27.40
C ASN A 562 -6.22 -37.06 -27.14
N LYS A 563 -7.37 -37.65 -26.81
CA LYS A 563 -7.54 -39.10 -26.56
C LYS A 563 -7.06 -39.96 -27.73
N ASN A 564 -7.35 -39.56 -28.98
CA ASN A 564 -6.88 -40.20 -30.21
C ASN A 564 -5.38 -39.99 -30.53
N LEU A 565 -4.63 -39.38 -29.61
CA LEU A 565 -3.20 -39.06 -29.73
C LEU A 565 -2.85 -37.98 -30.75
N GLU A 566 -3.83 -37.38 -31.43
CA GLU A 566 -3.58 -36.17 -32.21
C GLU A 566 -3.15 -35.03 -31.29
N HIS A 567 -2.33 -34.14 -31.85
CA HIS A 567 -1.75 -33.04 -31.08
C HIS A 567 -1.77 -31.72 -31.86
N GLY A 568 -1.87 -30.64 -31.10
CA GLY A 568 -1.77 -29.26 -31.55
C GLY A 568 -0.68 -28.55 -30.77
N TYR A 569 -0.11 -27.50 -31.34
CA TYR A 569 0.86 -26.65 -30.64
C TYR A 569 0.62 -25.18 -30.91
N ALA A 570 1.06 -24.36 -29.96
CA ALA A 570 1.03 -22.91 -30.02
C ALA A 570 2.32 -22.33 -29.46
N SER A 571 2.73 -21.17 -29.96
CA SER A 571 3.81 -20.40 -29.36
C SER A 571 3.56 -18.90 -29.41
N ARG A 572 4.16 -18.20 -28.45
CA ARG A 572 3.92 -16.77 -28.25
C ARG A 572 5.15 -16.08 -27.68
N LEU A 573 5.37 -14.85 -28.11
CA LEU A 573 6.27 -13.90 -27.47
C LEU A 573 5.43 -12.91 -26.65
N GLN A 574 5.81 -12.66 -25.41
CA GLN A 574 5.12 -11.74 -24.51
C GLN A 574 6.10 -10.77 -23.88
N MET A 575 5.61 -9.60 -23.56
CA MET A 575 6.31 -8.62 -22.76
C MET A 575 5.35 -7.85 -21.87
N TYR A 576 5.86 -7.29 -20.79
CA TYR A 576 5.17 -6.23 -20.08
C TYR A 576 6.13 -5.13 -19.61
N ILE A 577 5.56 -3.94 -19.43
CA ILE A 577 6.16 -2.84 -18.68
C ILE A 577 5.21 -2.51 -17.54
N ARG A 578 5.71 -2.55 -16.31
CA ARG A 578 4.93 -2.37 -15.08
C ARG A 578 5.52 -1.27 -14.20
N TYR A 579 4.63 -0.43 -13.68
CA TYR A 579 4.93 0.57 -12.67
C TYR A 579 4.14 0.27 -11.40
N ASP A 580 4.84 0.06 -10.29
CA ASP A 580 4.25 -0.28 -9.00
C ASP A 580 3.94 0.96 -8.14
N ILE A 581 2.80 0.92 -7.44
CA ILE A 581 2.29 2.00 -6.58
C ILE A 581 2.58 1.70 -5.11
#